data_AF-A0AAP5JY56-F1
#
_entry.id   AF-A0AAP5JY56-F1
#
_cell.length_a   1.000
_cell.length_b   1.000
_cell.length_c   1.000
_cell.angle_alpha   90.00
_cell.angle_beta   90.00
_cell.angle_gamma   90.00
#
_symmetry.space_group_name_H-M   'P 1'
#
loop_
_entity.id
_entity.type
_entity.pdbx_description
1 polymer ?
#
loop_
_entity_poly.entity_id
_entity_poly.type
_entity_poly.pdbx_seq_one_letter_code
_entity_poly.pdbx_strand_id
1 'polypeptide(L)'
;MSEIKIGIHPVHRRLAELCMKHSNLFALFENHSKSEFGELWQCLKQNADLVYKLDELKQLTFVAHLANDEEWKEELDEKIKQLEASFSK
;
A
#
# COMPACT_ATOMS: atom_id res chain seq x y z
N MET A 1 -12.24 -25.21 0.05
CA MET A 1 -11.00 -24.43 -0.16
C MET A 1 -11.43 -23.01 -0.51
N SER A 2 -11.28 -22.06 0.41
CA SER A 2 -11.57 -20.66 0.12
C SER A 2 -10.53 -20.17 -0.89
N GLU A 3 -10.96 -19.71 -2.06
CA GLU A 3 -10.09 -18.99 -2.99
C GLU A 3 -9.43 -17.83 -2.23
N ILE A 4 -8.11 -17.87 -2.08
CA ILE A 4 -7.35 -16.71 -1.63
C ILE A 4 -7.42 -15.71 -2.79
N LYS A 5 -8.44 -14.86 -2.76
CA LYS A 5 -8.53 -13.73 -3.67
C LYS A 5 -7.42 -12.79 -3.26
N ILE A 6 -6.28 -12.84 -3.97
CA ILE A 6 -5.20 -11.89 -3.71
C ILE A 6 -5.71 -10.51 -4.15
N GLY A 7 -6.19 -9.74 -3.18
CA GLY A 7 -6.64 -8.36 -3.36
C GLY A 7 -5.43 -7.46 -3.60
N ILE A 8 -4.92 -7.46 -4.82
CA ILE A 8 -3.81 -6.57 -5.19
C ILE A 8 -4.38 -5.23 -5.65
N HIS A 9 -4.12 -4.16 -4.90
CA HIS A 9 -4.49 -2.78 -5.25
C HIS A 9 -3.99 -2.41 -6.67
N PRO A 10 -4.77 -1.67 -7.50
CA PRO A 10 -4.36 -1.18 -8.81
C PRO A 10 -2.95 -0.53 -8.88
N VAL A 11 -2.61 0.36 -7.95
CA VAL A 11 -1.25 0.91 -7.73
C VAL A 11 -0.16 -0.15 -7.67
N HIS A 12 -0.33 -1.23 -6.91
CA HIS A 12 0.70 -2.28 -6.83
C HIS A 12 0.80 -3.05 -8.15
N ARG A 13 -0.32 -3.26 -8.86
CA ARG A 13 -0.30 -3.82 -10.22
C ARG A 13 0.46 -2.91 -11.18
N ARG A 14 0.19 -1.60 -11.14
CA ARG A 14 0.86 -0.61 -11.98
C ARG A 14 2.35 -0.47 -11.67
N LEU A 15 2.73 -0.53 -10.39
CA LEU A 15 4.14 -0.60 -9.98
C LEU A 15 4.82 -1.84 -10.57
N ALA A 16 4.20 -3.01 -10.47
CA ALA A 16 4.74 -4.23 -11.04
C ALA A 16 4.89 -4.16 -12.56
N GLU A 17 3.88 -3.63 -13.28
CA GLU A 17 3.95 -3.41 -14.72
C GLU A 17 5.11 -2.50 -15.12
N LEU A 18 5.26 -1.34 -14.45
CA LEU A 18 6.34 -0.40 -14.74
C LEU A 18 7.71 -1.02 -14.44
N CYS A 19 7.84 -1.77 -13.34
CA CYS A 19 9.08 -2.47 -12.99
C CYS A 19 9.43 -3.59 -13.97
N MET A 20 8.45 -4.30 -14.53
CA MET A 20 8.70 -5.38 -15.49
C MET A 20 8.96 -4.84 -16.90
N LYS A 21 8.35 -3.70 -17.25
CA LYS A 21 8.55 -3.04 -18.54
C LYS A 21 9.96 -2.45 -18.68
N HIS A 22 10.63 -2.15 -17.56
CA HIS A 22 11.95 -1.50 -17.55
C HIS A 22 12.99 -2.29 -16.78
N SER A 23 14.18 -2.43 -17.36
CA SER A 23 15.29 -3.12 -16.70
C SER A 23 15.82 -2.38 -15.47
N ASN A 24 15.67 -1.05 -15.42
CA ASN A 24 16.01 -0.20 -14.29
C ASN A 24 15.38 1.21 -14.42
N LEU A 25 15.55 2.04 -13.39
CA LEU A 25 15.05 3.42 -13.35
C LEU A 25 15.68 4.33 -14.41
N PHE A 26 16.95 4.13 -14.76
CA PHE A 26 17.62 4.92 -15.82
C PHE A 26 16.99 4.62 -17.18
N ALA A 27 16.72 3.36 -17.48
CA ALA A 27 16.07 2.94 -18.72
C ALA A 27 14.64 3.51 -18.84
N LEU A 28 13.91 3.64 -17.73
CA LEU A 28 12.63 4.35 -17.70
C LEU A 28 12.81 5.86 -17.96
N PHE A 29 13.81 6.50 -17.35
CA PHE A 29 14.02 7.94 -17.49
C PHE A 29 14.49 8.34 -18.90
N GLU A 30 15.39 7.55 -19.51
CA GLU A 30 15.99 7.87 -20.81
C GLU A 30 15.08 7.56 -22.01
N ASN A 31 14.25 6.51 -21.92
CA ASN A 31 13.54 5.99 -23.08
C ASN A 31 12.05 6.34 -23.14
N HIS A 32 11.46 6.99 -22.14
CA HIS A 32 9.99 7.08 -22.01
C HIS A 32 9.43 8.50 -21.93
N SER A 33 8.12 8.60 -22.18
CA SER A 33 7.40 9.86 -22.08
C SER A 33 7.37 10.31 -20.62
N LYS A 34 7.48 11.61 -20.37
CA LYS A 34 7.33 12.22 -19.04
C LYS A 34 6.07 11.75 -18.28
N SER A 35 5.07 11.23 -18.99
CA SER A 35 3.85 10.62 -18.42
C SER A 35 4.15 9.39 -17.57
N GLU A 36 4.94 8.44 -18.05
CA GLU A 36 5.15 7.16 -17.35
C GLU A 36 6.00 7.33 -16.10
N PHE A 37 6.95 8.27 -16.13
CA PHE A 37 7.68 8.66 -14.92
C PHE A 37 6.76 9.37 -13.90
N GLY A 38 5.83 10.19 -14.39
CA GLY A 38 4.79 10.80 -13.56
C GLY A 38 3.88 9.75 -12.91
N GLU A 39 3.46 8.74 -13.67
CA GLU A 39 2.66 7.61 -13.18
C GLU A 39 3.43 6.78 -12.13
N LEU A 40 4.70 6.50 -12.37
CA LEU A 40 5.57 5.83 -11.39
C LEU A 40 5.60 6.62 -10.07
N TRP A 41 5.82 7.93 -10.15
CA TRP A 41 5.85 8.79 -8.97
C TRP A 41 4.52 8.78 -8.21
N GLN A 42 3.39 8.86 -8.91
CA GLN A 42 2.07 8.78 -8.27
C GLN A 42 1.88 7.43 -7.57
N CYS A 43 2.26 6.34 -8.22
CA CYS A 43 2.16 5.02 -7.62
C CYS A 43 3.04 4.86 -6.38
N LEU A 44 4.29 5.35 -6.44
CA LEU A 44 5.21 5.34 -5.30
C LEU A 44 4.68 6.18 -4.13
N LYS A 45 4.11 7.35 -4.41
CA LYS A 45 3.53 8.23 -3.39
C LYS A 45 2.34 7.58 -2.68
N GLN A 46 1.43 6.98 -3.44
CA GLN A 46 0.26 6.28 -2.88
C GLN A 46 0.67 5.05 -2.07
N ASN A 47 1.66 4.29 -2.57
CA ASN A 47 2.23 3.17 -1.82
C ASN A 47 2.89 3.61 -0.51
N ALA A 48 3.66 4.70 -0.53
CA ALA A 48 4.32 5.23 0.66
C ALA A 48 3.31 5.72 1.71
N ASP A 49 2.26 6.44 1.29
CA ASP A 49 1.19 6.91 2.18
C ASP A 49 0.45 5.74 2.86
N LEU A 50 0.15 4.69 2.10
CA LEU A 50 -0.48 3.48 2.63
C LEU A 50 0.42 2.79 3.67
N VAL A 51 1.67 2.52 3.31
CA VAL A 51 2.62 1.81 4.20
C VAL A 51 2.80 2.60 5.49
N TYR A 52 2.96 3.92 5.40
CA TYR A 52 3.13 4.78 6.56
C TYR A 52 1.92 4.71 7.52
N LYS A 53 0.71 4.88 7.00
CA LYS A 53 -0.51 4.83 7.82
C LYS A 53 -0.77 3.45 8.42
N LEU A 54 -0.51 2.40 7.66
CA LEU A 54 -0.72 1.03 8.13
C LEU A 54 0.30 0.65 9.21
N ASP A 55 1.56 1.07 9.08
CA ASP A 55 2.59 0.86 10.09
C ASP A 55 2.24 1.59 11.40
N GLU A 56 1.84 2.87 11.30
CA GLU A 56 1.38 3.64 12.46
C GLU A 56 0.23 2.95 13.20
N LEU A 57 -0.82 2.53 12.48
CA LEU A 57 -1.96 1.84 13.10
C LEU A 57 -1.55 0.53 13.74
N LYS A 58 -0.72 -0.28 13.09
CA LYS A 58 -0.24 -1.57 13.65
C LYS A 58 0.61 -1.38 14.90
N GLN A 59 1.46 -0.35 14.93
CA GLN A 59 2.23 0.00 16.12
C GLN A 59 1.32 0.41 17.27
N LEU A 60 0.30 1.23 17.01
CA LEU A 60 -0.69 1.61 18.02
C LEU A 60 -1.49 0.40 18.51
N THR A 61 -1.90 -0.52 17.63
CA THR A 61 -2.62 -1.75 18.01
C THR A 61 -1.76 -2.60 18.96
N PHE A 62 -0.46 -2.68 18.69
CA PHE A 62 0.48 -3.36 19.56
C PHE A 62 0.58 -2.69 20.94
N VAL A 63 0.63 -1.35 21.01
CA VAL A 63 0.62 -0.60 22.28
C VAL A 63 -0.69 -0.83 23.05
N ALA A 64 -1.84 -0.77 22.38
CA ALA A 64 -3.15 -1.03 23.00
C ALA A 64 -3.23 -2.44 23.60
N HIS A 65 -2.73 -3.44 22.86
CA HIS A 65 -2.63 -4.81 23.35
C HIS A 65 -1.75 -4.92 24.61
N LEU A 66 -0.57 -4.29 24.62
CA LEU A 66 0.30 -4.28 25.79
C LEU A 66 -0.33 -3.59 27.01
N ALA A 67 -1.22 -2.63 26.78
CA ALA A 67 -1.97 -1.94 27.83
C ALA A 67 -3.21 -2.73 28.31
N ASN A 68 -3.54 -3.88 27.71
CA ASN A 68 -4.82 -4.58 27.87
C ASN A 68 -6.05 -3.68 27.58
N ASP A 69 -5.88 -2.70 26.70
CA ASP A 69 -6.97 -1.83 26.26
C ASP A 69 -7.64 -2.44 25.01
N GLU A 70 -8.54 -3.39 25.24
CA GLU A 70 -9.21 -4.12 24.17
C GLU A 70 -10.19 -3.24 23.37
N GLU A 71 -10.79 -2.22 23.99
CA GLU A 71 -11.67 -1.26 23.30
C GLU A 71 -10.87 -0.45 22.28
N TRP A 72 -9.74 0.13 22.71
CA TRP A 72 -8.88 0.89 21.79
C TRP A 72 -8.29 0.01 20.69
N LYS A 73 -7.93 -1.23 21.02
CA LYS A 73 -7.43 -2.20 20.05
C LYS A 73 -8.49 -2.55 18.99
N GLU A 74 -9.75 -2.76 19.38
CA GLU A 74 -10.85 -3.00 18.45
C GLU A 74 -11.08 -1.80 17.51
N GLU A 75 -11.02 -0.56 18.04
CA GLU A 75 -11.10 0.64 17.20
C GLU A 75 -9.98 0.74 16.17
N LEU A 76 -8.75 0.39 16.56
CA LEU A 76 -7.59 0.42 15.68
C LEU A 76 -7.66 -0.66 14.59
N ASP A 77 -8.10 -1.87 14.95
CA ASP A 77 -8.34 -2.95 13.99
C ASP A 77 -9.40 -2.58 12.96
N GLU A 78 -10.45 -1.88 13.38
CA GLU A 78 -11.48 -1.37 12.45
C GLU A 78 -10.92 -0.30 11.52
N LYS A 79 -10.07 0.62 12.01
CA LYS A 79 -9.37 1.60 11.17
C LYS A 79 -8.45 0.93 10.14
N ILE A 80 -7.76 -0.14 10.52
CA ILE A 80 -6.92 -0.93 9.61
C ILE A 80 -7.79 -1.54 8.50
N LYS A 81 -8.91 -2.19 8.84
CA LYS A 81 -9.83 -2.77 7.86
C LYS A 81 -10.38 -1.72 6.90
N GLN A 82 -10.76 -0.55 7.41
CA GLN A 82 -11.26 0.56 6.58
C GLN A 82 -10.17 1.09 5.63
N LEU A 83 -8.94 1.22 6.12
CA LEU A 83 -7.80 1.59 5.29
C LEU A 83 -7.60 0.56 4.17
N GLU A 84 -7.48 -0.72 4.49
CA GLU A 84 -7.31 -1.82 3.52
C GLU A 84 -8.48 -1.91 2.51
N ALA A 85 -9.71 -1.65 2.96
CA ALA A 85 -10.89 -1.63 2.10
C ALA A 85 -10.92 -0.42 1.15
N SER A 86 -10.45 0.76 1.58
CA SER A 86 -10.32 1.94 0.72
C SER A 86 -9.39 1.71 -0.47
N PHE A 87 -8.53 0.70 -0.34
CA PHE A 87 -7.47 0.30 -1.24
C PHE A 87 -7.79 -1.01 -2.02
N SER A 88 -8.94 -1.64 -1.78
CA SER A 88 -9.36 -2.83 -2.53
C SER A 88 -10.25 -2.52 -3.75
N LYS A 89 -10.59 -1.24 -3.95
CA LYS A 89 -11.42 -0.74 -5.07
C LYS A 89 -10.55 -0.17 -6.19
#